data_AF-A0A521II77-F1
#
_entry.id   AF-A0A521II77-F1
#
_cell.length_a   1.000
_cell.length_b   1.000
_cell.length_c   1.000
_cell.angle_alpha   90.00
_cell.angle_beta   90.00
_cell.angle_gamma   90.00
#
_symmetry.space_group_name_H-M   'P 1'
#
loop_
_entity.id
_entity.type
_entity.pdbx_description
1 polymer ?
#
loop_
_entity_poly.entity_id
_entity_poly.type
_entity_poly.pdbx_seq_one_letter_code
_entity_poly.pdbx_strand_id
1 'polypeptide(L)'
;MITIKPVVTRKEWNAFFAFPNDLYKGNKYFVPYLISDEKDTFTPKKNPAHEYCDTQLFLAYKDGKVVGRIAGLINNKLNEMNKM
;
A
#
# COMPACT_ATOMS: atom_id res chain seq x y z
N MET A 1 -19.50 -11.90 -0.70
CA MET A 1 -18.32 -12.39 0.06
C MET A 1 -17.15 -11.44 -0.20
N ILE A 2 -16.32 -11.16 0.81
CA ILE A 2 -15.08 -10.39 0.64
C ILE A 2 -13.91 -11.36 0.59
N THR A 3 -13.01 -11.17 -0.38
CA THR A 3 -11.75 -11.92 -0.47
C THR A 3 -10.58 -10.99 -0.25
N ILE A 4 -9.71 -11.33 0.70
CA ILE A 4 -8.47 -10.58 0.96
C ILE A 4 -7.31 -11.30 0.30
N LYS A 5 -6.45 -10.57 -0.41
CA LYS A 5 -5.27 -11.14 -1.07
C LYS A 5 -4.03 -10.29 -0.80
N PRO A 6 -2.86 -10.91 -0.54
CA PRO A 6 -1.61 -10.19 -0.60
C PRO A 6 -1.38 -9.65 -2.01
N VAL A 7 -0.78 -8.48 -2.11
CA VAL A 7 -0.36 -7.90 -3.40
C VAL A 7 0.94 -8.58 -3.83
N VAL A 8 0.93 -9.24 -4.99
CA VAL A 8 2.09 -9.99 -5.49
C VAL A 8 2.43 -9.60 -6.92
N THR A 9 1.42 -9.39 -7.76
CA THR A 9 1.59 -9.10 -9.17
C THR A 9 1.64 -7.60 -9.45
N ARG A 10 2.31 -7.21 -10.54
CA ARG A 10 2.35 -5.81 -11.01
C ARG A 10 0.94 -5.21 -11.21
N LYS A 11 -0.03 -6.03 -11.62
CA LYS A 11 -1.43 -5.61 -11.79
C LYS A 11 -2.06 -5.25 -10.44
N GLU A 12 -1.86 -6.07 -9.42
CA GLU A 12 -2.34 -5.81 -8.06
C GLU A 12 -1.64 -4.59 -7.45
N TRP A 13 -0.34 -4.42 -7.67
CA TRP A 13 0.38 -3.20 -7.25
C TRP A 13 -0.22 -1.93 -7.85
N ASN A 14 -0.48 -1.94 -9.16
CA ASN A 14 -1.15 -0.81 -9.80
C ASN A 14 -2.55 -0.56 -9.24
N ALA A 15 -3.32 -1.63 -8.99
CA ALA A 15 -4.65 -1.51 -8.39
C ALA A 15 -4.58 -0.95 -6.96
N PHE A 16 -3.59 -1.36 -6.17
CA PHE A 16 -3.36 -0.84 -4.82
C PHE A 16 -3.11 0.67 -4.83
N PHE A 17 -2.25 1.17 -5.72
CA PHE A 17 -1.94 2.60 -5.79
C PHE A 17 -3.03 3.44 -6.42
N ALA A 18 -3.78 2.89 -7.37
CA ALA A 18 -4.90 3.60 -8.00
C ALA A 18 -6.13 3.72 -7.08
N PHE A 19 -6.36 2.71 -6.23
CA PHE A 19 -7.59 2.59 -5.46
C PHE A 19 -7.98 3.83 -4.63
N PRO A 20 -7.09 4.56 -3.92
CA PRO A 20 -7.48 5.76 -3.19
C PRO A 20 -8.10 6.84 -4.09
N ASN A 21 -7.55 7.03 -5.29
CA ASN A 21 -8.06 8.02 -6.24
C ASN A 21 -9.46 7.64 -6.73
N ASP A 22 -9.72 6.34 -6.91
CA ASP A 22 -11.06 5.84 -7.26
C ASP A 22 -12.03 5.95 -6.06
N LEU A 23 -11.58 5.58 -4.86
CA LEU A 23 -12.38 5.60 -3.63
C LEU A 23 -12.88 7.00 -3.28
N TYR A 24 -12.01 8.00 -3.43
CA TYR A 24 -12.29 9.38 -3.07
C TYR A 24 -12.64 10.28 -4.27
N LYS A 25 -12.97 9.68 -5.41
CA LYS A 25 -13.35 10.43 -6.61
C LYS A 25 -14.52 11.37 -6.33
N GLY A 26 -14.34 12.66 -6.62
CA GLY A 26 -15.35 13.70 -6.40
C GLY A 26 -15.43 14.23 -4.96
N ASN A 27 -14.61 13.72 -4.04
CA ASN A 27 -14.51 14.28 -2.69
C ASN A 27 -13.71 15.59 -2.73
N LYS A 28 -14.34 16.72 -2.38
CA LYS A 28 -13.72 18.06 -2.38
C LYS A 28 -12.56 18.23 -1.40
N TYR A 29 -12.37 17.29 -0.47
CA TYR A 29 -11.29 17.31 0.52
C TYR A 29 -10.16 16.33 0.20
N PHE A 30 -10.25 15.60 -0.91
CA PHE A 30 -9.24 14.65 -1.32
C PHE A 30 -8.41 15.22 -2.45
N VAL A 31 -7.08 15.25 -2.26
CA VAL A 31 -6.13 15.57 -3.31
C VAL A 31 -5.62 14.25 -3.89
N PRO A 32 -5.88 13.95 -5.18
CA PRO A 32 -5.42 12.73 -5.81
C PRO A 32 -3.90 12.59 -5.75
N TYR A 33 -3.43 11.38 -5.48
CA TYR A 33 -2.01 11.08 -5.46
C TYR A 33 -1.47 10.92 -6.89
N LEU A 34 -0.20 11.32 -7.07
CA LEU A 34 0.60 10.88 -8.21
C LEU A 34 0.96 9.40 -7.99
N ILE A 35 0.46 8.53 -8.87
CA ILE A 35 0.71 7.08 -8.76
C ILE A 35 2.22 6.75 -8.84
N SER A 36 3.02 7.58 -9.50
CA SER A 36 4.48 7.48 -9.52
C SER A 36 5.09 7.60 -8.12
N ASP A 37 4.61 8.54 -7.32
CA ASP A 37 5.20 8.88 -6.03
C ASP A 37 4.89 7.79 -5.00
N GLU A 38 3.66 7.26 -5.05
CA GLU A 38 3.30 6.07 -4.31
C GLU A 38 4.21 4.89 -4.70
N LYS A 39 4.42 4.63 -6.00
CA LYS A 39 5.32 3.54 -6.44
C LYS A 39 6.75 3.73 -5.94
N ASP A 40 7.24 4.97 -5.95
CA ASP A 40 8.60 5.29 -5.52
C ASP A 40 8.76 5.05 -4.01
N THR A 41 7.74 5.38 -3.21
CA THR A 41 7.69 5.09 -1.77
C THR A 41 7.87 3.60 -1.46
N PHE A 42 7.29 2.72 -2.28
CA PHE A 42 7.39 1.27 -2.11
C PHE A 42 8.50 0.61 -2.96
N THR A 43 9.40 1.41 -3.56
CA THR A 43 10.55 0.89 -4.30
C THR A 43 11.79 0.88 -3.41
N PRO A 44 12.38 -0.28 -3.06
CA PRO A 44 13.52 -0.35 -2.14
C PRO A 44 14.73 0.50 -2.55
N LYS A 45 15.00 0.62 -3.86
CA LYS A 45 16.08 1.45 -4.39
C LYS A 45 15.87 2.96 -4.23
N LYS A 46 14.64 3.39 -3.99
CA LYS A 46 14.25 4.81 -3.92
C LYS A 46 13.90 5.25 -2.50
N ASN A 47 13.52 4.32 -1.63
CA ASN A 47 13.18 4.61 -0.25
C ASN A 47 14.05 3.76 0.70
N PRO A 48 15.04 4.35 1.40
CA PRO A 48 15.89 3.66 2.36
C PRO A 48 15.14 3.01 3.52
N ALA A 49 13.87 3.37 3.76
CA ALA A 49 13.06 2.73 4.80
C ALA A 49 12.92 1.22 4.58
N HIS A 50 12.99 0.73 3.34
CA HIS A 50 12.94 -0.71 3.04
C HIS A 50 14.18 -1.48 3.53
N GLU A 51 15.25 -0.80 3.95
CA GLU A 51 16.41 -1.46 4.58
C GLU A 51 16.11 -1.98 5.98
N TYR A 52 15.10 -1.41 6.65
CA TYR A 52 14.77 -1.75 8.05
C TYR A 52 13.27 -1.93 8.31
N CYS A 53 12.41 -1.66 7.33
CA CYS A 53 10.97 -1.88 7.41
C CYS A 53 10.52 -2.98 6.46
N ASP A 54 10.01 -4.09 7.01
CA ASP A 54 9.29 -5.07 6.21
C ASP A 54 7.89 -4.56 5.90
N THR A 55 7.43 -4.74 4.66
CA THR A 55 6.13 -4.24 4.21
C THR A 55 5.35 -5.33 3.49
N GLN A 56 4.09 -5.52 3.87
CA GLN A 56 3.15 -6.38 3.15
C GLN A 56 1.87 -5.62 2.84
N LEU A 57 1.50 -5.61 1.56
CA LEU A 57 0.28 -4.96 1.09
C LEU A 57 -0.83 -6.00 0.87
N PHE A 58 -2.07 -5.58 1.09
CA PHE A 58 -3.26 -6.38 0.86
C PHE A 58 -4.35 -5.60 0.12
N LEU A 59 -5.10 -6.32 -0.70
CA LEU A 59 -6.30 -5.83 -1.38
C LEU A 59 -7.52 -6.62 -0.93
N ALA A 60 -8.64 -5.91 -0.75
CA ALA A 60 -9.95 -6.50 -0.52
C ALA A 60 -10.76 -6.47 -1.83
N TYR A 61 -11.34 -7.62 -2.18
CA TYR A 61 -12.17 -7.78 -3.36
C TYR A 61 -13.60 -8.16 -3.00
N LYS A 62 -14.58 -7.51 -3.66
CA LYS A 62 -15.99 -7.89 -3.67
C LYS A 62 -16.43 -8.04 -5.13
N ASP A 63 -16.93 -9.21 -5.51
CA ASP A 63 -17.43 -9.48 -6.88
C ASP A 63 -16.40 -9.11 -7.98
N GLY A 64 -15.13 -9.44 -7.72
CA GLY A 64 -14.01 -9.16 -8.62
C GLY A 64 -13.50 -7.71 -8.63
N LYS A 65 -14.15 -6.80 -7.90
CA LYS A 65 -13.77 -5.38 -7.79
C LYS A 65 -13.00 -5.11 -6.51
N VAL A 66 -11.99 -4.25 -6.59
CA VAL A 66 -11.29 -3.76 -5.40
C VAL A 66 -12.24 -2.86 -4.59
N VAL A 67 -12.34 -3.14 -3.29
CA VAL A 67 -13.18 -2.38 -2.35
C VAL A 67 -12.41 -1.89 -1.12
N GLY A 68 -11.12 -2.21 -1.03
CA GLY A 68 -10.27 -1.80 0.09
C GLY A 68 -8.81 -2.14 -0.14
N ARG A 69 -7.93 -1.43 0.58
CA ARG A 69 -6.49 -1.67 0.60
C ARG A 69 -5.93 -1.45 2.02
N ILE A 70 -4.90 -2.18 2.40
CA ILE A 70 -4.14 -1.94 3.64
C ILE A 70 -2.67 -2.33 3.46
N ALA A 71 -1.77 -1.60 4.13
CA ALA A 71 -0.35 -1.92 4.23
C ALA A 71 -0.01 -2.24 5.69
N GLY A 72 0.62 -3.39 5.92
CA GLY A 72 1.27 -3.70 7.19
C GLY A 72 2.77 -3.39 7.10
N LEU A 73 3.32 -2.76 8.13
CA LEU A 73 4.75 -2.43 8.21
C LEU A 73 5.32 -2.92 9.55
N ILE A 74 6.50 -3.55 9.51
CA ILE A 74 7.27 -3.92 10.70
C ILE A 74 8.56 -3.12 10.68
N ASN A 75 8.72 -2.17 11.60
CA ASN A 75 9.95 -1.39 11.73
C ASN A 75 10.93 -2.12 12.66
N ASN A 76 11.84 -2.91 12.09
CA ASN A 76 12.78 -3.73 12.84
C ASN A 76 13.75 -2.86 13.66
N LYS A 77 14.22 -1.74 13.09
CA LYS A 77 15.12 -0.81 13.78
C LYS A 77 14.51 -0.22 15.05
N LEU A 78 13.26 0.24 14.98
CA LEU A 78 12.56 0.76 16.15
C LEU A 78 12.28 -0.35 17.17
N ASN A 79 11.89 -1.54 16.71
CA ASN A 79 11.66 -2.69 17.58
C ASN A 79 12.95 -3.09 18.32
N GLU A 80 14.11 -3.04 17.68
CA GLU A 80 15.41 -3.28 18.31
C GLU A 80 15.76 -2.22 19.35
N MET A 81 15.56 -0.93 19.04
CA MET A 81 15.80 0.17 19.98
C MET A 81 14.95 0.06 21.26
N ASN A 82 13.76 -0.53 21.16
CA ASN A 82 12.81 -0.65 22.27
C ASN A 82 12.93 -1.97 23.05
N LYS A 83 13.79 -2.90 22.62
CA LYS A 83 14.12 -4.09 23.42
C LYS A 83 15.12 -3.66 24.50
N MET A 84 14.61 -3.39 25.70
CA MET A 84 15.43 -3.33 26.93
C MET A 84 15.95 -4.71 27.29
#